data_AF-A0A2V2Z129-F1
#
_entry.id   AF-A0A2V2Z129-F1
#
_cell.length_a   1.000
_cell.length_b   1.000
_cell.length_c   1.000
_cell.angle_alpha   90.00
_cell.angle_beta   90.00
_cell.angle_gamma   90.00
#
_symmetry.space_group_name_H-M   'P 1'
#
loop_
_entity.id
_entity.type
_entity.pdbx_description
1 polymer ?
#
loop_
_entity_poly.entity_id
_entity_poly.type
_entity_poly.pdbx_seq_one_letter_code
_entity_poly.pdbx_strand_id
1 'polypeptide(L)'
;MVRTNKRKGTATPTVPSTRSVAGAIFSLKETMKRELGIEAEVSVRIHGWTFPERLAKLALKDMISEVMEWEIHYNHYDGTQHLEEYSVWSAQSGGGRGKERISIFTSKKKRAATPLPRSTKKYSPIAYATHWIRQLVRELYGVDADVRISVHVDRSDYWFSTPKNAHIKSEETAIELMQKIQAGTNWEIQDFEKYSISKYSRTARLEGSGVEFTFYLPKKNEQEMLSE
;
A
#
# COMPACT_ATOMS: atom_id res chain seq x y z
N MET A 1 22.13 -16.16 46.97
CA MET A 1 22.54 -15.19 45.94
C MET A 1 21.43 -15.12 44.89
N VAL A 2 20.55 -14.11 44.96
CA VAL A 2 19.35 -14.01 44.11
C VAL A 2 19.75 -13.42 42.76
N ARG A 3 19.51 -14.17 41.67
CA ARG A 3 19.68 -13.67 40.30
C ARG A 3 18.55 -12.69 40.00
N THR A 4 18.87 -11.40 39.95
CA THR A 4 17.94 -10.38 39.44
C THR A 4 17.79 -10.54 37.94
N ASN A 5 16.63 -11.02 37.50
CA ASN A 5 16.19 -10.98 36.11
C ASN A 5 16.15 -9.51 35.66
N LYS A 6 17.05 -9.13 34.74
CA LYS A 6 16.93 -7.87 34.00
C LYS A 6 15.62 -7.92 33.21
N ARG A 7 14.64 -7.10 33.58
CA ARG A 7 13.44 -6.87 32.79
C ARG A 7 13.89 -6.45 31.38
N LYS A 8 13.41 -7.16 30.35
CA LYS A 8 13.51 -6.72 28.95
C LYS A 8 12.94 -5.30 28.90
N GLY A 9 13.78 -4.33 28.52
CA GLY A 9 13.31 -2.98 28.22
C GLY A 9 12.19 -3.09 27.19
N THR A 10 11.13 -2.31 27.37
CA THR A 10 10.11 -2.12 26.35
C THR A 10 10.81 -1.65 25.09
N ALA A 11 10.76 -2.47 24.02
CA ALA A 11 11.30 -2.10 22.73
C ALA A 11 10.61 -0.80 22.31
N THR A 12 11.35 0.29 22.29
CA THR A 12 10.87 1.52 21.68
C THR A 12 10.62 1.17 20.21
N PRO A 13 9.41 1.38 19.67
CA PRO A 13 9.15 1.11 18.26
C PRO A 13 10.06 2.03 17.45
N THR A 14 11.16 1.45 16.96
CA THR A 14 12.10 2.16 16.10
C THR A 14 11.42 2.29 14.75
N VAL A 15 11.22 3.52 14.29
CA VAL A 15 10.74 3.75 12.93
C VAL A 15 11.77 3.14 11.97
N PRO A 16 11.38 2.22 11.07
CA PRO A 16 12.32 1.61 10.14
C PRO A 16 12.96 2.66 9.22
N SER A 17 14.15 2.39 8.67
CA SER A 17 14.83 3.37 7.83
C SER A 17 14.10 3.55 6.49
N THR A 18 14.19 4.75 5.90
CA THR A 18 13.61 5.02 4.57
C THR A 18 14.43 4.44 3.41
N ARG A 19 15.50 3.67 3.71
CA ARG A 19 16.38 3.04 2.71
C ARG A 19 15.88 1.67 2.27
N SER A 20 15.05 1.01 3.06
CA SER A 20 14.34 -0.22 2.64
C SER A 20 12.96 0.12 2.07
N VAL A 21 12.45 -0.72 1.17
CA VAL A 21 11.10 -0.54 0.59
C VAL A 21 10.05 -0.62 1.70
N ALA A 22 10.19 -1.57 2.62
CA ALA A 22 9.27 -1.69 3.74
C ALA A 22 9.33 -0.46 4.66
N GLY A 23 10.50 0.06 4.99
CA GLY A 23 10.59 1.27 5.81
C GLY A 23 10.07 2.54 5.12
N ALA A 24 10.24 2.65 3.80
CA ALA A 24 9.58 3.69 3.02
C ALA A 24 8.04 3.57 3.04
N ILE A 25 7.48 2.35 3.02
CA ILE A 25 6.04 2.10 3.22
C ILE A 25 5.58 2.57 4.61
N PHE A 26 6.32 2.27 5.67
CA PHE A 26 5.99 2.76 7.02
C PHE A 26 6.01 4.29 7.09
N SER A 27 7.03 4.91 6.51
CA SER A 27 7.14 6.37 6.47
C SER A 27 5.97 7.03 5.71
N LEU A 28 5.53 6.42 4.60
CA LEU A 28 4.33 6.84 3.88
C LEU A 28 3.09 6.76 4.78
N LYS A 29 2.88 5.65 5.49
CA LYS A 29 1.72 5.49 6.39
C LYS A 29 1.72 6.50 7.53
N GLU A 30 2.85 6.74 8.16
CA GLU A 30 2.97 7.77 9.20
C GLU A 30 2.67 9.16 8.63
N THR A 31 3.12 9.43 7.41
CA THR A 31 2.78 10.68 6.71
C THR A 31 1.29 10.78 6.44
N MET A 32 0.64 9.72 5.94
CA MET A 32 -0.82 9.72 5.71
C MET A 32 -1.61 9.93 7.00
N LYS A 33 -1.19 9.28 8.10
CA LYS A 33 -1.80 9.46 9.41
C LYS A 33 -1.61 10.88 9.96
N ARG A 34 -0.42 11.46 9.80
CA ARG A 34 -0.10 12.81 10.28
C ARG A 34 -0.80 13.91 9.48
N GLU A 35 -0.75 13.82 8.15
CA GLU A 35 -1.24 14.88 7.26
C GLU A 35 -2.75 14.82 7.05
N LEU A 36 -3.33 13.61 7.01
CA LEU A 36 -4.74 13.41 6.65
C LEU A 36 -5.55 12.68 7.71
N GLY A 37 -4.92 12.17 8.78
CA GLY A 37 -5.63 11.38 9.79
C GLY A 37 -6.05 9.99 9.31
N ILE A 38 -5.52 9.52 8.17
CA ILE A 38 -5.97 8.28 7.54
C ILE A 38 -5.03 7.10 7.78
N GLU A 39 -5.61 5.93 8.03
CA GLU A 39 -4.94 4.65 8.00
C GLU A 39 -5.17 3.97 6.65
N ALA A 40 -4.10 3.58 5.99
CA ALA A 40 -4.14 2.95 4.67
C ALA A 40 -3.35 1.64 4.63
N GLU A 41 -3.78 0.77 3.72
CA GLU A 41 -3.08 -0.44 3.32
C GLU A 41 -2.23 -0.13 2.08
N VAL A 42 -0.97 -0.53 2.09
CA VAL A 42 -0.01 -0.20 1.02
C VAL A 42 0.52 -1.48 0.40
N SER A 43 0.42 -1.56 -0.92
CA SER A 43 0.97 -2.65 -1.72
C SER A 43 1.94 -2.12 -2.76
N VAL A 44 3.12 -2.72 -2.85
CA VAL A 44 4.12 -2.45 -3.87
C VAL A 44 4.22 -3.65 -4.79
N ARG A 45 3.97 -3.45 -6.08
CA ARG A 45 3.95 -4.51 -7.10
C ARG A 45 5.03 -4.25 -8.12
N ILE A 46 6.02 -5.12 -8.16
CA ILE A 46 7.16 -5.02 -9.06
C ILE A 46 6.86 -5.89 -10.27
N HIS A 47 6.73 -5.26 -11.42
CA HIS A 47 6.49 -5.94 -12.69
C HIS A 47 7.71 -5.86 -13.59
N GLY A 48 7.88 -6.86 -14.46
CA GLY A 48 9.01 -6.91 -15.38
C GLY A 48 10.30 -7.40 -14.74
N TRP A 49 10.20 -8.22 -13.69
CA TRP A 49 11.35 -8.92 -13.13
C TRP A 49 11.81 -10.00 -14.10
N THR A 50 12.93 -9.75 -14.78
CA THR A 50 13.51 -10.66 -15.78
C THR A 50 14.62 -11.55 -15.20
N PHE A 51 14.96 -11.37 -13.93
CA PHE A 51 16.00 -12.15 -13.26
C PHE A 51 15.45 -13.47 -12.71
N PRO A 52 16.30 -14.47 -12.45
CA PRO A 52 15.86 -15.74 -11.88
C PRO A 52 15.17 -15.60 -10.53
N GLU A 53 14.33 -16.58 -10.20
CA GLU A 53 13.61 -16.71 -8.92
C GLU A 53 14.51 -16.45 -7.70
N ARG A 54 15.72 -17.01 -7.68
CA ARG A 54 16.64 -16.85 -6.54
C ARG A 54 16.94 -15.37 -6.25
N LEU A 55 17.06 -14.54 -7.29
CA LEU A 55 17.28 -13.10 -7.13
C LEU A 55 16.00 -12.39 -6.68
N ALA A 56 14.81 -12.82 -7.14
CA ALA A 56 13.54 -12.28 -6.65
C ALA A 56 13.39 -12.52 -5.13
N LYS A 57 13.72 -13.73 -4.66
CA LYS A 57 13.68 -14.08 -3.24
C LYS A 57 14.68 -13.27 -2.41
N LEU A 58 15.90 -13.06 -2.92
CA LEU A 58 16.90 -12.24 -2.24
C LEU A 58 16.47 -10.77 -2.18
N ALA A 59 15.93 -10.24 -3.27
CA ALA A 59 15.40 -8.87 -3.31
C ALA A 59 14.26 -8.69 -2.31
N LEU A 60 13.31 -9.63 -2.22
CA LEU A 60 12.24 -9.56 -1.22
C LEU A 60 12.77 -9.53 0.21
N LYS A 61 13.80 -10.33 0.52
CA LYS A 61 14.45 -10.31 1.84
C LYS A 61 15.14 -8.98 2.14
N ASP A 62 15.81 -8.42 1.14
CA ASP A 62 16.49 -7.12 1.24
C ASP A 62 15.48 -5.98 1.48
N MET A 63 14.37 -5.98 0.73
CA MET A 63 13.28 -4.99 0.82
C MET A 63 12.62 -4.89 2.20
N ILE A 64 12.67 -5.97 3.00
CA ILE A 64 12.03 -6.06 4.33
C ILE A 64 13.04 -6.14 5.49
N SER A 65 14.34 -6.07 5.21
CA SER A 65 15.43 -6.38 6.15
C SER A 65 15.41 -5.59 7.47
N GLU A 66 14.72 -4.46 7.51
CA GLU A 66 14.67 -3.54 8.66
C GLU A 66 13.34 -3.55 9.41
N VAL A 67 12.41 -4.41 9.01
CA VAL A 67 11.07 -4.51 9.62
C VAL A 67 10.92 -5.84 10.31
N MET A 68 10.76 -5.81 11.63
CA MET A 68 10.38 -6.98 12.41
C MET A 68 8.89 -7.29 12.14
N GLU A 69 8.52 -8.58 12.17
CA GLU A 69 7.11 -9.04 12.09
C GLU A 69 6.47 -9.05 10.68
N TRP A 70 7.23 -8.92 9.59
CA TRP A 70 6.72 -9.24 8.25
C TRP A 70 6.94 -10.72 7.95
N GLU A 71 5.86 -11.46 7.70
CA GLU A 71 5.91 -12.87 7.37
C GLU A 71 6.10 -13.06 5.87
N ILE A 72 7.20 -13.73 5.52
CA ILE A 72 7.52 -14.04 4.12
C ILE A 72 6.66 -15.22 3.67
N HIS A 73 5.65 -14.95 2.85
CA HIS A 73 4.80 -15.98 2.25
C HIS A 73 5.17 -16.21 0.78
N TYR A 74 5.96 -17.25 0.52
CA TYR A 74 6.26 -17.67 -0.85
C TYR A 74 5.04 -18.41 -1.45
N ASN A 75 4.18 -17.68 -2.16
CA ASN A 75 3.15 -18.29 -2.99
C ASN A 75 3.77 -18.64 -4.36
N HIS A 76 3.64 -19.88 -4.82
CA HIS A 76 3.99 -20.27 -6.19
C HIS A 76 2.68 -20.47 -6.96
N TYR A 77 2.41 -19.64 -7.96
CA TYR A 77 1.27 -19.85 -8.85
C TYR A 77 1.76 -20.61 -10.07
N ASP A 78 1.48 -21.91 -10.11
CA ASP A 78 1.69 -22.72 -11.30
C ASP A 78 0.35 -22.83 -12.04
N GLY A 79 0.18 -22.09 -13.14
CA GLY A 79 -1.08 -22.07 -13.87
C GLY A 79 -1.07 -21.26 -15.17
N THR A 80 -0.95 -21.98 -16.29
CA THR A 80 -1.27 -21.71 -17.72
C THR A 80 -0.89 -20.39 -18.39
N GLN A 81 -0.54 -19.33 -17.65
CA GLN A 81 0.01 -18.07 -18.17
C GLN A 81 1.29 -17.78 -17.39
N HIS A 82 2.44 -17.76 -18.06
CA HIS A 82 3.78 -17.62 -17.50
C HIS A 82 4.02 -16.32 -16.69
N LEU A 83 3.43 -16.21 -15.50
CA LEU A 83 3.59 -15.14 -14.51
C LEU A 83 3.68 -15.77 -13.12
N GLU A 84 4.89 -15.94 -12.59
CA GLU A 84 5.08 -16.38 -11.20
C GLU A 84 5.06 -15.13 -10.31
N GLU A 85 4.25 -15.12 -9.24
CA GLU A 85 4.22 -14.02 -8.27
C GLU A 85 4.90 -14.46 -6.96
N TYR A 86 5.95 -13.75 -6.56
CA TYR A 86 6.59 -13.91 -5.25
C TYR A 86 6.18 -12.75 -4.35
N SER A 87 5.61 -13.00 -3.17
CA SER A 87 5.14 -11.92 -2.30
C SER A 87 5.58 -12.03 -0.85
N VAL A 88 5.58 -10.92 -0.13
CA VAL A 88 5.74 -10.83 1.33
C VAL A 88 4.59 -10.01 1.86
N TRP A 89 3.95 -10.48 2.94
CA TRP A 89 2.85 -9.78 3.58
C TRP A 89 3.28 -9.40 5.01
N SER A 90 2.79 -8.29 5.55
CA SER A 90 2.95 -8.04 6.98
C SER A 90 2.24 -9.13 7.78
N ALA A 91 2.83 -9.63 8.88
CA ALA A 91 2.11 -10.59 9.71
C ALA A 91 0.88 -9.91 10.34
N GLN A 92 -0.28 -10.56 10.31
CA GLN A 92 -1.35 -10.24 11.24
C GLN A 92 -1.14 -11.03 12.52
N SER A 93 -1.17 -10.35 13.65
CA SER A 93 -1.62 -10.97 14.90
C SER A 93 -3.08 -11.44 14.71
N GLY A 94 -3.30 -12.69 14.27
CA GLY A 94 -4.64 -13.28 14.19
C GLY A 94 -5.13 -13.85 12.84
N GLY A 95 -4.25 -14.31 11.95
CA GLY A 95 -4.63 -15.29 10.91
C GLY A 95 -5.37 -14.79 9.67
N GLY A 96 -5.50 -13.47 9.44
CA GLY A 96 -5.92 -12.91 8.15
C GLY A 96 -4.73 -12.44 7.29
N ARG A 97 -4.99 -12.12 6.02
CA ARG A 97 -3.97 -11.55 5.11
C ARG A 97 -3.36 -10.28 5.72
N GLY A 98 -2.04 -10.11 5.60
CA GLY A 98 -1.32 -8.91 6.01
C GLY A 98 -1.87 -7.62 5.40
N LYS A 99 -1.77 -6.51 6.13
CA LYS A 99 -2.26 -5.18 5.69
C LYS A 99 -1.34 -4.53 4.66
N GLU A 100 -0.12 -5.01 4.53
CA GLU A 100 0.88 -4.53 3.59
C GLU A 100 1.42 -5.68 2.74
N ARG A 101 1.71 -5.40 1.46
CA ARG A 101 2.15 -6.43 0.52
C ARG A 101 3.21 -5.92 -0.45
N ILE A 102 4.37 -6.57 -0.46
CA ILE A 102 5.36 -6.40 -1.54
C ILE A 102 5.28 -7.65 -2.43
N SER A 103 5.10 -7.47 -3.73
CA SER A 103 5.03 -8.56 -4.71
C SER A 103 6.00 -8.32 -5.85
N ILE A 104 6.70 -9.37 -6.29
CA ILE A 104 7.50 -9.43 -7.50
C ILE A 104 6.82 -10.40 -8.47
N PHE A 105 6.47 -9.91 -9.66
CA PHE A 105 5.95 -10.73 -10.75
C PHE A 105 7.07 -11.01 -11.74
N THR A 106 7.51 -12.28 -11.84
CA THR A 106 8.48 -12.69 -12.85
C THR A 106 7.82 -12.77 -14.21
N SER A 107 8.51 -12.30 -15.23
CA SER A 107 8.04 -12.42 -16.60
C SER A 107 9.22 -12.56 -17.55
N LYS A 108 9.06 -13.41 -18.56
CA LYS A 108 10.00 -13.48 -19.69
C LYS A 108 9.97 -12.21 -20.55
N LYS A 109 8.89 -11.42 -20.47
CA LYS A 109 8.75 -10.17 -21.23
C LYS A 109 9.15 -8.98 -20.35
N LYS A 110 10.09 -8.18 -20.86
CA LYS A 110 10.45 -6.91 -20.23
C LYS A 110 9.26 -5.95 -20.30
N ARG A 111 8.82 -5.42 -19.17
CA ARG A 111 7.84 -4.33 -19.11
C ARG A 111 8.58 -3.01 -19.24
N ALA A 112 8.08 -2.09 -20.05
CA ALA A 112 8.62 -0.75 -20.12
C ALA A 112 8.44 -0.06 -18.75
N ALA A 113 9.50 0.55 -18.24
CA ALA A 113 9.42 1.32 -17.01
C ALA A 113 8.61 2.60 -17.24
N THR A 114 7.66 2.87 -16.37
CA THR A 114 6.88 4.12 -16.42
C THR A 114 7.82 5.28 -16.08
N PRO A 115 7.89 6.36 -16.86
CA PRO A 115 8.78 7.47 -16.58
C PRO A 115 8.60 8.02 -15.15
N LEU A 116 9.71 8.36 -14.49
CA LEU A 116 9.65 9.11 -13.23
C LEU A 116 9.59 10.61 -13.57
N PRO A 117 8.76 11.42 -12.89
CA PRO A 117 8.79 12.88 -12.99
C PRO A 117 10.20 13.44 -12.77
N ARG A 118 10.55 14.46 -13.55
CA ARG A 118 11.84 15.16 -13.44
C ARG A 118 11.99 15.97 -12.15
N SER A 119 10.88 16.31 -11.49
CA SER A 119 10.86 17.11 -10.28
C SER A 119 9.62 16.77 -9.45
N THR A 120 9.81 16.65 -8.14
CA THR A 120 8.75 16.40 -7.15
C THR A 120 8.57 17.58 -6.18
N LYS A 121 9.21 18.75 -6.45
CA LYS A 121 9.21 19.92 -5.55
C LYS A 121 7.82 20.44 -5.17
N LYS A 122 6.83 20.25 -6.05
CA LYS A 122 5.45 20.72 -5.84
C LYS A 122 4.53 19.64 -5.29
N TYR A 123 5.02 18.41 -5.13
CA TYR A 123 4.19 17.28 -4.74
C TYR A 123 3.74 17.44 -3.29
N SER A 124 2.52 16.97 -2.99
CA SER A 124 2.11 16.76 -1.60
C SER A 124 3.09 15.83 -0.89
N PRO A 125 3.22 15.89 0.46
CA PRO A 125 4.09 14.98 1.20
C PRO A 125 3.79 13.50 0.91
N ILE A 126 2.52 13.16 0.70
CA ILE A 126 2.06 11.80 0.39
C ILE A 126 2.46 11.43 -1.03
N ALA A 127 2.21 12.29 -2.03
CA ALA A 127 2.61 12.03 -3.41
C ALA A 127 4.13 11.89 -3.55
N TYR A 128 4.90 12.73 -2.83
CA TYR A 128 6.35 12.62 -2.75
C TYR A 128 6.77 11.27 -2.15
N ALA A 129 6.21 10.88 -1.01
CA ALA A 129 6.56 9.62 -0.34
C ALA A 129 6.22 8.40 -1.20
N THR A 130 5.07 8.40 -1.88
CA THR A 130 4.69 7.33 -2.82
C THR A 130 5.65 7.25 -4.00
N HIS A 131 6.04 8.39 -4.56
CA HIS A 131 7.02 8.45 -5.64
C HIS A 131 8.40 7.96 -5.16
N TRP A 132 8.80 8.32 -3.94
CA TRP A 132 10.06 7.88 -3.34
C TRP A 132 10.17 6.36 -3.26
N ILE A 133 9.08 5.65 -2.90
CA ILE A 133 9.05 4.17 -2.91
C ILE A 133 9.38 3.62 -4.31
N ARG A 134 8.78 4.18 -5.37
CA ARG A 134 9.05 3.75 -6.75
C ARG A 134 10.49 4.04 -7.17
N GLN A 135 10.99 5.23 -6.83
CA GLN A 135 12.37 5.63 -7.11
C GLN A 135 13.36 4.69 -6.41
N LEU A 136 13.12 4.38 -5.13
CA LEU A 136 13.94 3.46 -4.35
C LEU A 136 14.00 2.06 -4.98
N VAL A 137 12.86 1.51 -5.40
CA VAL A 137 12.83 0.22 -6.10
C VAL A 137 13.65 0.26 -7.40
N ARG A 138 13.54 1.35 -8.16
CA ARG A 138 14.29 1.52 -9.41
C ARG A 138 15.79 1.64 -9.18
N GLU A 139 16.19 2.41 -8.18
CA GLU A 139 17.60 2.62 -7.84
C GLU A 139 18.25 1.33 -7.32
N LEU A 140 17.57 0.58 -6.46
CA LEU A 140 18.13 -0.63 -5.84
C LEU A 140 18.08 -1.86 -6.78
N TYR A 141 17.02 -1.99 -7.58
CA TYR A 141 16.75 -3.24 -8.29
C TYR A 141 16.61 -3.08 -9.82
N GLY A 142 16.71 -1.86 -10.35
CA GLY A 142 16.69 -1.60 -11.80
C GLY A 142 15.35 -1.89 -12.48
N VAL A 143 14.28 -2.08 -11.70
CA VAL A 143 12.92 -2.42 -12.16
C VAL A 143 11.92 -1.36 -11.73
N ASP A 144 10.73 -1.37 -12.33
CA ASP A 144 9.67 -0.45 -11.95
C ASP A 144 8.67 -1.10 -11.00
N ALA A 145 8.08 -0.29 -10.13
CA ALA A 145 7.03 -0.69 -9.21
C ALA A 145 5.75 0.09 -9.45
N ASP A 146 4.62 -0.60 -9.34
CA ASP A 146 3.30 -0.03 -9.16
C ASP A 146 2.99 0.05 -7.65
N VAL A 147 2.73 1.25 -7.12
CA VAL A 147 2.37 1.44 -5.70
C VAL A 147 0.87 1.64 -5.58
N ARG A 148 0.21 0.72 -4.88
CA ARG A 148 -1.23 0.72 -4.66
C ARG A 148 -1.55 0.99 -3.21
N ILE A 149 -2.46 1.92 -2.96
CA ILE A 149 -2.81 2.37 -1.63
C ILE A 149 -4.33 2.28 -1.48
N SER A 150 -4.77 1.49 -0.51
CA SER A 150 -6.19 1.24 -0.25
C SER A 150 -6.59 1.88 1.07
N VAL A 151 -7.59 2.76 1.03
CA VAL A 151 -8.18 3.41 2.19
C VAL A 151 -9.57 2.85 2.39
N HIS A 152 -9.75 2.04 3.43
CA HIS A 152 -11.05 1.47 3.79
C HIS A 152 -11.68 2.30 4.89
N VAL A 153 -12.90 2.81 4.65
CA VAL A 153 -13.71 3.53 5.65
C VAL A 153 -14.49 2.57 6.54
N ASP A 154 -14.94 1.45 5.96
CA ASP A 154 -15.55 0.36 6.70
C ASP A 154 -14.77 -0.94 6.52
N ARG A 155 -14.78 -1.77 7.57
CA ARG A 155 -14.44 -3.18 7.46
C ARG A 155 -15.71 -3.96 7.18
N SER A 156 -15.86 -4.39 5.93
CA SER A 156 -16.64 -5.54 5.47
C SER A 156 -17.12 -6.49 6.59
N ASP A 157 -18.44 -6.58 6.79
CA ASP A 157 -19.31 -7.67 7.29
C ASP A 157 -18.93 -8.57 8.48
N TYR A 158 -17.76 -8.46 9.12
CA TYR A 158 -17.40 -9.28 10.29
C TYR A 158 -17.43 -8.47 11.61
N TRP A 159 -18.34 -8.87 12.51
CA TRP A 159 -18.84 -8.18 13.71
C TRP A 159 -17.86 -7.73 14.81
N PHE A 160 -16.54 -7.74 14.62
CA PHE A 160 -15.61 -7.48 15.73
C PHE A 160 -14.40 -6.59 15.37
N SER A 161 -14.55 -5.66 14.43
CA SER A 161 -13.45 -4.74 14.12
C SER A 161 -13.83 -3.28 14.24
N THR A 162 -12.97 -2.51 14.89
CA THR A 162 -13.06 -1.06 15.01
C THR A 162 -13.02 -0.41 13.62
N PRO A 163 -13.93 0.52 13.29
CA PRO A 163 -13.92 1.22 12.02
C PRO A 163 -12.63 2.04 11.89
N LYS A 164 -11.92 1.84 10.78
CA LYS A 164 -10.75 2.65 10.42
C LYS A 164 -11.24 3.80 9.56
N ASN A 165 -10.80 5.02 9.84
CA ASN A 165 -11.18 6.21 9.05
C ASN A 165 -12.67 6.61 9.12
N ALA A 166 -13.36 6.33 10.23
CA ALA A 166 -14.79 6.66 10.43
C ALA A 166 -15.16 8.16 10.29
N HIS A 167 -14.17 9.05 10.23
CA HIS A 167 -14.35 10.47 9.98
C HIS A 167 -14.63 10.78 8.50
N ILE A 168 -14.35 9.85 7.58
CA ILE A 168 -14.59 9.99 6.14
C ILE A 168 -16.01 9.47 5.84
N LYS A 169 -17.02 10.33 6.01
CA LYS A 169 -18.43 9.91 5.93
C LYS A 169 -19.07 10.12 4.55
N SER A 170 -18.45 10.90 3.68
CA SER A 170 -19.05 11.34 2.42
C SER A 170 -18.10 11.21 1.22
N GLU A 171 -18.67 11.21 0.02
CA GLU A 171 -17.91 11.19 -1.23
C GLU A 171 -17.09 12.46 -1.40
N GLU A 172 -17.65 13.61 -1.02
CA GLU A 172 -16.99 14.91 -1.07
C GLU A 172 -15.74 14.90 -0.18
N THR A 173 -15.83 14.33 1.03
CA THR A 173 -14.67 14.23 1.92
C THR A 173 -13.59 13.33 1.32
N ALA A 174 -13.96 12.22 0.69
CA ALA A 174 -13.00 11.34 0.04
C ALA A 174 -12.32 12.02 -1.16
N ILE A 175 -13.08 12.78 -1.97
CA ILE A 175 -12.57 13.54 -3.10
C ILE A 175 -11.64 14.67 -2.62
N GLU A 176 -12.00 15.40 -1.57
CA GLU A 176 -11.13 16.43 -0.98
C GLU A 176 -9.79 15.85 -0.50
N LEU A 177 -9.83 14.68 0.15
CA LEU A 177 -8.61 13.97 0.56
C LEU A 177 -7.79 13.53 -0.66
N MET A 178 -8.42 13.03 -1.73
CA MET A 178 -7.72 12.70 -2.98
C MET A 178 -7.09 13.93 -3.63
N GLN A 179 -7.76 15.08 -3.65
CA GLN A 179 -7.21 16.32 -4.18
C GLN A 179 -5.98 16.77 -3.39
N LYS A 180 -6.00 16.63 -2.05
CA LYS A 180 -4.82 16.89 -1.20
C LYS A 180 -3.67 15.95 -1.53
N ILE A 181 -3.95 14.67 -1.81
CA ILE A 181 -2.93 13.70 -2.23
C ILE A 181 -2.39 14.06 -3.62
N GLN A 182 -3.27 14.36 -4.58
CA GLN A 182 -2.96 14.69 -5.97
C GLN A 182 -2.12 15.97 -6.12
N ALA A 183 -2.16 16.88 -5.15
CA ALA A 183 -1.54 18.20 -5.26
C ALA A 183 -0.09 18.13 -5.83
N GLY A 184 0.13 18.89 -6.91
CA GLY A 184 1.41 18.97 -7.62
C GLY A 184 1.70 17.85 -8.60
N THR A 185 0.81 16.87 -8.74
CA THR A 185 0.92 15.76 -9.71
C THR A 185 -0.02 15.95 -10.90
N ASN A 186 0.15 15.12 -11.93
CA ASN A 186 -0.77 14.98 -13.05
C ASN A 186 -1.66 13.73 -12.92
N TRP A 187 -1.82 13.21 -11.69
CA TRP A 187 -2.67 12.04 -11.45
C TRP A 187 -4.13 12.42 -11.64
N GLU A 188 -4.93 11.48 -12.12
CA GLU A 188 -6.34 11.70 -12.45
C GLU A 188 -7.23 11.09 -11.37
N ILE A 189 -8.17 11.90 -10.88
CA ILE A 189 -9.25 11.40 -10.02
C ILE A 189 -10.33 10.80 -10.92
N GLN A 190 -10.75 9.59 -10.57
CA GLN A 190 -11.87 8.89 -11.17
C GLN A 190 -12.93 8.72 -10.07
N ASP A 191 -14.03 9.44 -10.22
CA ASP A 191 -15.09 9.52 -9.22
C ASP A 191 -15.93 8.22 -9.11
N PHE A 192 -16.75 8.17 -8.06
CA PHE A 192 -17.50 6.98 -7.63
C PHE A 192 -18.46 6.40 -8.68
N GLU A 193 -19.01 7.24 -9.57
CA GLU A 193 -19.99 6.82 -10.58
C GLU A 193 -19.43 5.82 -11.60
N LYS A 194 -18.12 5.87 -11.84
CA LYS A 194 -17.46 5.07 -12.88
C LYS A 194 -16.97 3.69 -12.38
N TYR A 195 -16.81 3.52 -11.07
CA TYR A 195 -16.21 2.33 -10.45
C TYR A 195 -16.97 1.88 -9.20
N SER A 196 -18.05 1.12 -9.40
CA SER A 196 -18.68 0.33 -8.34
C SER A 196 -18.23 -1.13 -8.46
N ILE A 197 -17.18 -1.50 -7.72
CA ILE A 197 -16.52 -2.81 -7.87
C ILE A 197 -17.21 -3.89 -7.02
N SER A 198 -17.93 -3.54 -5.96
CA SER A 198 -18.52 -4.51 -5.04
C SER A 198 -19.96 -4.19 -4.67
N LYS A 199 -20.69 -5.20 -4.18
CA LYS A 199 -22.03 -5.01 -3.60
C LYS A 199 -22.01 -4.19 -2.31
N TYR A 200 -20.86 -4.02 -1.68
CA TYR A 200 -20.72 -3.50 -0.32
C TYR A 200 -20.06 -2.12 -0.27
N SER A 201 -19.35 -1.73 -1.33
CA SER A 201 -18.57 -0.50 -1.37
C SER A 201 -18.67 0.24 -2.69
N ARG A 202 -18.58 1.56 -2.59
CA ARG A 202 -18.35 2.49 -3.71
C ARG A 202 -16.88 2.88 -3.68
N THR A 203 -16.26 3.05 -4.84
CA THR A 203 -14.85 3.38 -4.91
C THR A 203 -14.57 4.61 -5.75
N ALA A 204 -13.74 5.50 -5.22
CA ALA A 204 -13.06 6.51 -6.02
C ALA A 204 -11.60 6.12 -6.15
N ARG A 205 -10.98 6.54 -7.25
CA ARG A 205 -9.59 6.23 -7.57
C ARG A 205 -8.81 7.47 -7.92
N LEU A 206 -7.56 7.49 -7.54
CA LEU A 206 -6.57 8.46 -8.01
C LEU A 206 -5.42 7.69 -8.63
N GLU A 207 -5.27 7.80 -9.95
CA GLU A 207 -4.35 6.99 -10.73
C GLU A 207 -3.36 7.86 -11.51
N GLY A 208 -2.10 7.44 -11.57
CA GLY A 208 -1.14 8.06 -12.47
C GLY A 208 0.29 7.60 -12.22
N SER A 209 1.07 7.47 -13.30
CA SER A 209 2.49 7.12 -13.24
C SER A 209 2.81 5.95 -12.30
N GLY A 210 2.20 4.78 -12.50
CA GLY A 210 2.45 3.60 -11.65
C GLY A 210 2.00 3.76 -10.18
N VAL A 211 1.06 4.66 -9.92
CA VAL A 211 0.44 4.86 -8.61
C VAL A 211 -1.07 4.70 -8.75
N GLU A 212 -1.68 4.03 -7.77
CA GLU A 212 -3.13 3.86 -7.65
C GLU A 212 -3.52 4.06 -6.18
N PHE A 213 -4.29 5.09 -5.88
CA PHE A 213 -5.00 5.22 -4.60
C PHE A 213 -6.45 4.83 -4.81
N THR A 214 -7.01 3.99 -3.94
CA THR A 214 -8.43 3.63 -3.96
C THR A 214 -9.05 3.89 -2.60
N PHE A 215 -10.10 4.69 -2.56
CA PHE A 215 -10.92 4.88 -1.37
C PHE A 215 -12.15 3.98 -1.47
N TYR A 216 -12.42 3.22 -0.42
CA TYR A 216 -13.57 2.34 -0.31
C TYR A 216 -14.53 2.93 0.72
N LEU A 217 -15.64 3.48 0.23
CA LEU A 217 -16.76 3.93 1.05
C LEU A 217 -17.85 2.87 1.11
N PRO A 218 -18.59 2.74 2.23
CA PRO A 218 -19.79 1.92 2.25
C PRO A 218 -20.81 2.42 1.21
N LYS A 219 -21.61 1.49 0.66
CA LYS A 219 -22.81 1.88 -0.09
C LYS A 219 -23.84 2.46 0.89
N LYS A 220 -24.56 3.51 0.46
CA LYS A 220 -25.75 3.98 1.18
C LYS A 220 -26.73 2.81 1.29
N ASN A 221 -27.22 2.51 2.49
CA ASN A 221 -28.30 1.55 2.65
C ASN A 221 -29.55 2.14 1.99
N GLU A 222 -30.27 1.35 1.18
CA GLU A 222 -31.49 1.81 0.49
C GLU A 222 -32.57 2.35 1.45
N GLN A 223 -32.53 1.98 2.74
CA GLN A 223 -33.42 2.50 3.77
C GLN A 223 -33.14 3.96 4.18
N GLU A 224 -31.91 4.45 4.07
CA GLU A 224 -31.59 5.86 4.35
C GLU A 224 -32.03 6.79 3.21
N MET A 225 -32.16 6.27 1.97
CA MET A 225 -32.62 7.06 0.82
C MET A 225 -34.15 7.24 0.76
N LEU A 226 -34.91 6.51 1.60
CA LEU A 226 -36.37 6.62 1.70
C LEU A 226 -36.81 7.49 2.89
N SER A 227 -35.86 8.11 3.60
CA SER A 227 -36.12 8.95 4.77
C SER A 227 -35.64 10.41 4.64
N GLU A 228 -35.16 10.81 3.45
CA GLU A 228 -35.01 12.21 3.02
C GLU A 228 -36.15 12.60 2.07
#